data_AF-A0A926IDY2-F1
#
_entry.id   AF-A0A926IDY2-F1
#
_cell.length_a   1.000
_cell.length_b   1.000
_cell.length_c   1.000
_cell.angle_alpha   90.00
_cell.angle_beta   90.00
_cell.angle_gamma   90.00
#
_symmetry.space_group_name_H-M   'P 1'
#
loop_
_entity.id
_entity.type
_entity.pdbx_description
1 polymer ?
#
loop_
_entity_poly.entity_id
_entity_poly.type
_entity_poly.pdbx_seq_one_letter_code
_entity_poly.pdbx_strand_id
1 'polypeptide(L)'
;MDQGAEPRQEKQETQPTQNTQQTQQNNQPKKIKIEETTIQEYFEVVQKEYEYERNKKQSFENRAGIVLTAVGGILVFILERVPIKEVFLTSNFGLKDLVAILVYCGFVVTFFNLYRVIKVDKHDTLDINEINTQLMIKDRVNGTASIVLTYVNVIKSHRVLNNTRGAAFNKALVVLMWSLIFVAIYMNL
;
A
#
# COMPACT_ATOMS: atom_id res chain seq x y z
N MET A 1 -45.70 66.58 -72.47
CA MET A 1 -45.98 65.53 -71.47
C MET A 1 -44.91 64.48 -71.70
N ASP A 2 -43.68 64.77 -71.27
CA ASP A 2 -43.15 64.48 -69.93
C ASP A 2 -42.92 62.96 -69.78
N GLN A 3 -41.74 62.47 -70.19
CA GLN A 3 -40.55 62.16 -69.37
C GLN A 3 -40.58 60.74 -68.79
N GLY A 4 -39.52 59.96 -69.06
CA GLY A 4 -39.31 58.62 -68.49
C GLY A 4 -38.10 57.88 -69.07
N ALA A 5 -36.90 58.44 -68.86
CA ALA A 5 -35.51 58.00 -69.08
C ALA A 5 -35.16 56.56 -69.58
N GLU A 6 -34.33 56.53 -70.63
CA GLU A 6 -33.26 55.55 -70.99
C GLU A 6 -32.06 55.57 -69.98
N PRO A 7 -30.91 54.83 -70.12
CA PRO A 7 -30.48 53.82 -71.12
C PRO A 7 -29.70 52.56 -70.60
N ARG A 8 -29.47 51.63 -71.54
CA ARG A 8 -28.33 50.68 -71.79
C ARG A 8 -27.25 50.40 -70.71
N GLN A 9 -26.82 49.13 -70.63
CA GLN A 9 -25.39 48.75 -70.61
C GLN A 9 -25.09 47.45 -71.39
N GLU A 10 -24.01 47.49 -72.18
CA GLU A 10 -23.35 46.41 -72.91
C GLU A 10 -22.26 45.70 -72.07
N LYS A 11 -21.94 44.45 -72.48
CA LYS A 11 -20.73 43.60 -72.27
C LYS A 11 -19.53 44.13 -71.44
N GLN A 12 -18.94 43.25 -70.60
CA GLN A 12 -17.62 42.61 -70.85
C GLN A 12 -17.22 41.56 -69.79
N GLU A 13 -16.33 40.66 -70.21
CA GLU A 13 -15.78 39.44 -69.58
C GLU A 13 -15.00 39.66 -68.27
N THR A 14 -14.96 38.64 -67.38
CA THR A 14 -13.71 38.19 -66.69
C THR A 14 -13.92 36.91 -65.85
N GLN A 15 -13.03 35.92 -65.98
CA GLN A 15 -12.80 34.86 -64.99
C GLN A 15 -12.12 35.44 -63.73
N PRO A 16 -12.25 34.83 -62.53
CA PRO A 16 -11.10 34.04 -62.03
C PRO A 16 -11.45 32.79 -61.19
N THR A 17 -10.69 31.73 -61.46
CA THR A 17 -10.00 30.78 -60.54
C THR A 17 -10.49 30.65 -59.09
N GLN A 18 -10.79 29.41 -58.63
CA GLN A 18 -10.24 28.92 -57.36
C GLN A 18 -10.27 27.38 -57.23
N ASN A 19 -9.06 26.83 -57.33
CA ASN A 19 -8.51 25.61 -56.74
C ASN A 19 -9.46 24.69 -55.96
N THR A 20 -9.64 23.49 -56.50
CA THR A 20 -9.88 22.27 -55.71
C THR A 20 -8.65 21.97 -54.86
N GLN A 21 -8.57 22.51 -53.65
CA GLN A 21 -7.69 21.96 -52.61
C GLN A 21 -8.38 20.75 -52.00
N GLN A 22 -8.13 19.57 -52.57
CA GLN A 22 -8.27 18.32 -51.83
C GLN A 22 -7.29 18.39 -50.66
N THR A 23 -7.81 18.58 -49.45
CA THR A 23 -7.03 18.39 -48.23
C THR A 23 -6.64 16.91 -48.18
N GLN A 24 -5.42 16.60 -48.60
CA GLN A 24 -4.81 15.31 -48.36
C GLN A 24 -4.78 15.13 -46.84
N GLN A 25 -5.65 14.26 -46.31
CA GLN A 25 -5.48 13.69 -44.99
C GLN A 25 -4.18 12.91 -45.00
N ASN A 26 -3.12 13.61 -44.62
CA ASN A 26 -1.80 13.04 -44.42
C ASN A 26 -1.90 12.12 -43.19
N ASN A 27 -2.21 10.85 -43.43
CA ASN A 27 -2.03 9.78 -42.47
C ASN A 27 -0.53 9.55 -42.26
N GLN A 28 0.18 10.52 -41.68
CA GLN A 28 1.43 10.21 -41.01
C GLN A 28 1.10 9.56 -39.67
N PRO A 29 1.78 8.46 -39.30
CA PRO A 29 1.68 7.98 -37.93
C PRO A 29 2.09 9.15 -37.02
N LYS A 30 1.15 9.62 -36.19
CA LYS A 30 1.39 10.67 -35.21
C LYS A 30 2.60 10.21 -34.39
N LYS A 31 3.77 10.83 -34.59
CA LYS A 31 4.97 10.53 -33.80
C LYS A 31 4.64 10.92 -32.37
N ILE A 32 4.26 9.92 -31.57
CA ILE A 32 4.02 10.10 -30.15
C ILE A 32 5.37 10.47 -29.54
N LYS A 33 5.52 11.73 -29.12
CA LYS A 33 6.70 12.15 -28.39
C LYS A 33 6.60 11.59 -26.98
N ILE A 34 7.64 10.90 -26.54
CA ILE A 34 7.70 10.29 -25.21
C ILE A 34 7.46 11.35 -24.12
N GLU A 35 7.89 12.59 -24.36
CA GLU A 35 7.71 13.75 -23.46
C GLU A 35 6.24 14.14 -23.20
N GLU A 36 5.33 13.80 -24.12
CA GLU A 36 3.89 14.10 -24.04
C GLU A 36 3.08 12.93 -23.44
N THR A 37 3.75 11.81 -23.18
CA THR A 37 3.16 10.60 -22.60
C THR A 37 3.54 10.44 -21.14
N THR A 38 2.85 9.55 -20.44
CA THR A 38 3.12 9.25 -19.02
C THR A 38 4.17 8.14 -18.83
N ILE A 39 4.90 7.76 -19.89
CA ILE A 39 5.82 6.61 -19.90
C ILE A 39 6.91 6.76 -18.84
N GLN A 40 7.50 7.95 -18.69
CA GLN A 40 8.57 8.20 -17.72
C GLN A 40 8.05 8.06 -16.28
N GLU A 41 6.90 8.65 -15.98
CA GLU A 41 6.29 8.59 -14.65
C GLU A 41 5.91 7.14 -14.28
N TYR A 42 5.35 6.36 -15.22
CA TYR A 42 5.08 4.94 -14.97
C TYR A 42 6.36 4.12 -14.78
N PHE A 43 7.42 4.39 -15.54
CA PHE A 43 8.70 3.69 -15.36
C PHE A 43 9.31 3.96 -13.96
N GLU A 44 9.29 5.21 -13.51
CA GLU A 44 9.73 5.56 -12.15
C GLU A 44 8.88 4.89 -11.07
N VAL A 45 7.56 4.84 -11.26
CA VAL A 45 6.64 4.16 -10.34
C VAL A 45 6.99 2.68 -10.23
N VAL A 46 7.22 1.99 -11.35
CA VAL A 46 7.60 0.57 -11.35
C VAL A 46 8.93 0.34 -10.63
N GLN A 47 9.94 1.18 -10.89
CA GLN A 47 11.22 1.08 -10.18
C GLN A 47 11.06 1.27 -8.66
N LYS A 48 10.29 2.30 -8.25
CA LYS A 48 10.02 2.58 -6.83
C LYS A 48 9.21 1.47 -6.18
N GLU A 49 8.24 0.88 -6.86
CA GLU A 49 7.42 -0.22 -6.33
C GLU A 49 8.29 -1.47 -6.11
N TYR A 50 9.18 -1.77 -7.05
CA TYR A 50 10.14 -2.87 -6.88
C TYR A 50 11.07 -2.66 -5.67
N GLU A 51 11.64 -1.46 -5.51
CA GLU A 51 12.45 -1.12 -4.34
C GLU A 51 11.64 -1.20 -3.04
N TYR A 52 10.38 -0.74 -3.09
CA TYR A 52 9.47 -0.79 -1.95
C TYR A 52 9.16 -2.23 -1.53
N GLU A 53 8.86 -3.14 -2.47
CA GLU A 53 8.63 -4.55 -2.18
C GLU A 53 9.86 -5.20 -1.54
N ARG A 54 11.05 -4.93 -2.08
CA ARG A 54 12.32 -5.44 -1.53
C ARG A 54 12.55 -4.94 -0.10
N ASN A 55 12.41 -3.63 0.12
CA ASN A 55 12.59 -3.01 1.43
C ASN A 55 11.55 -3.50 2.44
N LYS A 56 10.32 -3.74 1.99
CA LYS A 56 9.24 -4.30 2.82
C LYS A 56 9.57 -5.70 3.31
N LYS A 57 10.11 -6.57 2.44
CA LYS A 57 10.56 -7.92 2.82
C LYS A 57 11.68 -7.86 3.86
N GLN A 58 12.72 -7.07 3.61
CA GLN A 58 13.84 -6.93 4.54
C GLN A 58 13.40 -6.34 5.89
N SER A 59 12.51 -5.34 5.88
CA SER A 59 11.94 -4.75 7.10
C SER A 59 11.12 -5.77 7.89
N PHE A 60 10.40 -6.67 7.22
CA PHE A 60 9.69 -7.76 7.89
C PHE A 60 10.67 -8.74 8.54
N GLU A 61 11.65 -9.24 7.80
CA GLU A 61 12.64 -10.20 8.31
C GLU A 61 13.39 -9.63 9.52
N ASN A 62 13.78 -8.36 9.47
CA ASN A 62 14.45 -7.69 10.59
C ASN A 62 13.53 -7.55 11.82
N ARG A 63 12.29 -7.06 11.64
CA ARG A 63 11.33 -6.91 12.73
C ARG A 63 10.95 -8.25 13.35
N ALA A 64 10.68 -9.25 12.52
CA ALA A 64 10.36 -10.60 12.97
C ALA A 64 11.53 -11.23 13.73
N GLY A 65 12.76 -11.09 13.23
CA GLY A 65 13.96 -11.60 13.87
C GLY A 65 14.21 -11.04 15.27
N ILE A 66 14.14 -9.71 15.41
CA ILE A 66 14.32 -9.03 16.71
C ILE A 66 13.25 -9.50 17.70
N VAL A 67 11.99 -9.52 17.27
CA VAL A 67 10.86 -9.86 18.11
C VAL A 67 10.86 -11.33 18.53
N LEU A 68 11.16 -12.24 17.60
CA LEU A 68 11.24 -13.67 17.88
C LEU A 68 12.37 -13.99 18.87
N THR A 69 13.51 -13.31 18.74
CA THR A 69 14.65 -13.47 19.66
C THR A 69 14.28 -13.03 21.08
N ALA A 70 13.66 -11.84 21.21
CA ALA A 70 13.24 -11.33 22.52
C ALA A 70 12.20 -12.24 23.20
N VAL A 71 11.18 -12.67 22.45
CA VAL A 71 10.15 -13.58 22.99
C VAL A 71 10.72 -14.95 23.31
N GLY A 72 11.63 -15.47 22.50
CA GLY A 72 12.33 -16.73 22.79
C GLY A 72 13.10 -16.66 24.11
N GLY A 73 13.81 -15.56 24.36
CA GLY A 73 14.51 -15.34 25.64
C GLY A 73 13.55 -15.29 26.83
N ILE A 74 12.43 -14.57 26.69
CA ILE A 74 11.41 -14.49 27.74
C ILE A 74 10.75 -15.86 27.97
N LEU A 75 10.51 -16.64 26.92
CA LEU A 75 9.95 -17.99 27.04
C LEU A 75 10.88 -18.89 27.84
N VAL A 76 12.18 -18.92 27.51
CA VAL A 76 13.17 -19.70 28.26
C VAL A 76 13.17 -19.29 29.73
N PHE A 77 13.17 -17.99 30.01
CA PHE A 77 13.10 -17.47 31.38
C PHE A 77 11.84 -17.93 32.13
N ILE A 78 10.66 -17.91 31.49
CA ILE A 78 9.41 -18.39 32.09
C ILE A 78 9.49 -19.89 32.36
N LEU A 79 10.01 -20.69 31.42
CA LEU A 79 10.14 -22.13 31.56
C LEU A 79 11.09 -22.54 32.69
N GLU A 80 12.17 -21.77 32.90
CA GLU A 80 13.10 -21.99 34.01
C GLU A 80 12.49 -21.63 35.38
N ARG A 81 11.67 -20.58 35.45
CA ARG A 81 11.10 -20.08 36.72
C ARG A 81 9.77 -20.71 37.10
N VAL A 82 8.99 -21.16 36.11
CA VAL A 82 7.67 -21.75 36.28
C VAL A 82 7.67 -23.09 35.57
N PRO A 83 8.20 -24.16 36.18
CA PRO A 83 8.35 -25.45 35.50
C PRO A 83 6.99 -26.05 35.12
N ILE A 84 6.84 -26.44 33.85
CA ILE A 84 5.59 -27.01 33.29
C ILE A 84 5.07 -28.19 34.13
N LYS A 85 5.98 -28.99 34.70
CA LYS A 85 5.63 -30.16 35.50
C LYS A 85 4.80 -29.81 36.74
N GLU A 86 5.11 -28.69 37.40
CA GLU A 86 4.40 -28.25 38.61
C GLU A 86 2.96 -27.80 38.26
N VAL A 87 2.75 -27.29 37.05
CA VAL A 87 1.46 -26.72 36.62
C VAL A 87 0.49 -27.77 36.09
N PHE A 88 0.98 -28.76 35.33
CA PHE A 88 0.11 -29.68 34.58
C PHE A 88 0.02 -31.10 35.15
N LEU A 89 0.90 -31.49 36.10
CA LEU A 89 0.86 -32.83 36.73
C LEU A 89 0.37 -32.83 38.18
N THR A 90 0.06 -31.66 38.75
CA THR A 90 -0.37 -31.58 40.15
C THR A 90 -1.84 -32.01 40.29
N SER A 91 -2.09 -32.95 41.22
CA SER A 91 -3.42 -33.52 41.46
C SER A 91 -4.31 -32.66 42.37
N ASN A 92 -3.74 -31.68 43.09
CA ASN A 92 -4.46 -30.77 43.97
C ASN A 92 -4.25 -29.32 43.50
N PHE A 93 -5.26 -28.73 42.87
CA PHE A 93 -5.22 -27.35 42.41
C PHE A 93 -5.09 -26.35 43.57
N GLY A 94 -3.91 -25.75 43.72
CA GLY A 94 -3.64 -24.67 44.68
C GLY A 94 -3.64 -23.28 44.04
N LEU A 95 -3.47 -22.25 44.87
CA LEU A 95 -3.32 -20.86 44.43
C LEU A 95 -2.10 -20.70 43.50
N LYS A 96 -1.03 -21.45 43.77
CA LYS A 96 0.21 -21.46 42.99
C LYS A 96 -0.01 -21.93 41.55
N ASP A 97 -0.81 -22.99 41.36
CA ASP A 97 -1.14 -23.53 40.03
C ASP A 97 -1.98 -22.54 39.23
N LEU A 98 -2.92 -21.85 39.89
CA LEU A 98 -3.74 -20.81 39.26
C LEU A 98 -2.89 -19.63 38.76
N VAL A 99 -1.92 -19.17 39.55
CA VAL A 99 -0.97 -18.11 39.15
C VAL A 99 -0.10 -18.60 37.99
N ALA A 100 0.35 -19.85 38.01
CA ALA A 100 1.15 -20.40 36.92
C ALA A 100 0.37 -20.48 35.60
N ILE A 101 -0.90 -20.91 35.64
CA ILE A 101 -1.79 -20.90 34.47
C ILE A 101 -1.98 -19.48 33.94
N LEU A 102 -2.14 -18.48 34.81
CA LEU A 102 -2.23 -17.08 34.41
C LEU A 102 -0.96 -16.58 33.69
N VAL A 103 0.23 -16.98 34.13
CA VAL A 103 1.50 -16.67 33.45
C VAL A 103 1.48 -17.24 32.03
N TYR A 104 1.18 -18.53 31.88
CA TYR A 104 1.17 -19.18 30.57
C TYR A 104 0.09 -18.62 29.64
N CYS A 105 -1.12 -18.37 30.15
CA CYS A 105 -2.18 -17.71 29.39
C CYS A 105 -1.77 -16.30 28.94
N GLY A 106 -1.18 -15.50 29.83
CA GLY A 106 -0.67 -14.16 29.50
C GLY A 106 0.42 -14.20 28.42
N PHE A 107 1.32 -15.17 28.51
CA PHE A 107 2.36 -15.38 27.50
C PHE A 107 1.78 -15.77 26.13
N VAL A 108 0.81 -16.69 26.08
CA VAL A 108 0.13 -17.09 24.84
C VAL A 108 -0.62 -15.92 24.20
N VAL A 109 -1.33 -15.11 25.01
CA VAL A 109 -2.01 -13.91 24.52
C VAL A 109 -1.01 -12.89 23.98
N THR A 110 0.14 -12.73 24.64
CA THR A 110 1.23 -11.87 24.15
C THR A 110 1.72 -12.34 22.80
N PHE A 111 2.02 -13.64 22.65
CA PHE A 111 2.47 -14.24 21.40
C PHE A 111 1.47 -14.01 20.26
N PHE A 112 0.17 -14.20 20.53
CA PHE A 112 -0.89 -13.97 19.54
C PHE A 112 -0.96 -12.51 19.07
N ASN A 113 -0.92 -11.55 20.00
CA ASN A 113 -0.92 -10.13 19.65
C ASN A 113 0.34 -9.74 18.86
N LEU A 114 1.48 -10.33 19.20
CA LEU A 114 2.75 -10.06 18.55
C LEU A 114 2.82 -10.66 17.14
N TYR A 115 2.25 -11.84 16.94
CA TYR A 115 2.03 -12.39 15.61
C TYR A 115 1.21 -11.43 14.74
N ARG A 116 0.17 -10.79 15.28
CA ARG A 116 -0.63 -9.78 14.57
C ARG A 116 0.17 -8.52 14.21
N VAL A 117 1.19 -8.17 14.99
CA VAL A 117 2.08 -7.03 14.71
C VAL A 117 3.06 -7.36 13.58
N ILE A 118 3.63 -8.56 13.62
CA ILE A 118 4.63 -9.02 12.65
C ILE A 118 3.99 -9.36 11.32
N LYS A 119 2.81 -10.00 11.33
CA LYS A 119 2.13 -10.47 10.12
C LYS A 119 2.01 -9.33 9.10
N VAL A 120 2.63 -9.54 7.95
CA VAL A 120 2.50 -8.65 6.81
C VAL A 120 1.26 -9.06 6.05
N ASP A 121 0.18 -8.30 6.23
CA ASP A 121 -0.95 -8.39 5.32
C ASP A 121 -0.49 -7.99 3.92
N LYS A 122 -0.99 -8.71 2.90
CA LYS A 122 -0.88 -8.29 1.51
C LYS A 122 -1.45 -6.86 1.46
N HIS A 123 -0.59 -5.89 1.16
CA HIS A 123 -1.08 -4.54 0.97
C HIS A 123 -1.76 -4.53 -0.39
N ASP A 124 -2.75 -3.66 -0.58
CA ASP A 124 -3.16 -3.26 -1.92
C ASP A 124 -1.95 -2.59 -2.58
N THR A 125 -1.10 -3.40 -3.20
CA THR A 125 -0.07 -2.94 -4.13
C THR A 125 -0.79 -2.39 -5.35
N LEU A 126 -0.23 -1.36 -5.97
CA LEU A 126 -0.68 -0.95 -7.31
C LEU A 126 -0.65 -2.21 -8.16
N ASP A 127 -1.78 -2.64 -8.72
CA ASP A 127 -1.81 -3.90 -9.46
C ASP A 127 -0.93 -3.72 -10.69
N ILE A 128 0.28 -4.27 -10.63
CA ILE A 128 1.28 -4.14 -11.70
C ILE A 128 0.75 -4.84 -12.96
N ASN A 129 -0.23 -5.75 -12.80
CA ASN A 129 -0.95 -6.38 -13.91
C ASN A 129 -1.96 -5.45 -14.60
N GLU A 130 -2.34 -4.33 -13.98
CA GLU A 130 -3.20 -3.30 -14.60
C GLU A 130 -2.40 -2.27 -15.41
N ILE A 131 -1.06 -2.23 -15.31
CA ILE A 131 -0.22 -1.33 -16.12
C ILE A 131 -0.18 -1.85 -17.57
N ASN A 132 -1.17 -1.47 -18.37
CA ASN A 132 -1.25 -1.77 -19.80
C ASN A 132 -0.62 -0.64 -20.63
N THR A 133 -0.12 -0.96 -21.83
CA THR A 133 0.42 -0.02 -22.82
C THR A 133 -0.53 1.16 -23.08
N GLN A 134 -1.85 0.95 -22.97
CA GLN A 134 -2.88 1.99 -23.09
C GLN A 134 -2.83 3.09 -22.00
N LEU A 135 -2.43 2.75 -20.78
CA LEU A 135 -2.25 3.71 -19.68
C LEU A 135 -0.97 4.52 -19.85
N MET A 136 0.07 3.92 -20.43
CA MET A 136 1.36 4.57 -20.65
C MET A 136 1.32 5.60 -21.80
N ILE A 137 0.46 5.41 -22.80
CA ILE A 137 0.27 6.33 -23.95
C ILE A 137 -0.70 7.48 -23.61
N LYS A 138 -1.32 7.47 -22.42
CA LYS A 138 -2.24 8.51 -21.99
C LYS A 138 -1.53 9.87 -21.91
N ASP A 139 -2.31 10.94 -22.10
CA ASP A 139 -1.86 12.31 -21.85
C ASP A 139 -1.18 12.39 -20.48
N ARG A 140 0.00 13.01 -20.48
CA ARG A 140 0.86 13.12 -19.30
C ARG A 140 0.16 13.74 -18.09
N VAL A 141 -0.71 14.74 -18.28
CA VAL A 141 -1.39 15.41 -17.15
C VAL A 141 -2.40 14.48 -16.49
N ASN A 142 -3.28 13.85 -17.26
CA ASN A 142 -4.30 12.93 -16.75
C ASN A 142 -3.71 11.61 -16.22
N GLY A 143 -2.66 11.10 -16.87
CA GLY A 143 -1.94 9.91 -16.40
C GLY A 143 -1.27 10.14 -15.06
N THR A 144 -0.52 11.23 -14.92
CA THR A 144 0.16 11.58 -13.67
C THR A 144 -0.83 11.85 -12.53
N ALA A 145 -1.93 12.57 -12.80
CA ALA A 145 -2.98 12.80 -11.81
C ALA A 145 -3.62 11.49 -11.31
N SER A 146 -3.81 10.51 -12.20
CA SER A 146 -4.33 9.18 -11.84
C SER A 146 -3.36 8.43 -10.92
N ILE A 147 -2.06 8.42 -11.24
CA ILE A 147 -1.00 7.82 -10.41
C ILE A 147 -1.01 8.45 -9.00
N VAL A 148 -1.04 9.79 -8.92
CA VAL A 148 -1.03 10.52 -7.65
C VAL A 148 -2.25 10.16 -6.79
N LEU A 149 -3.45 10.16 -7.37
CA LEU A 149 -4.68 9.83 -6.63
C LEU A 149 -4.66 8.38 -6.11
N THR A 150 -4.16 7.44 -6.92
CA THR A 150 -4.01 6.04 -6.48
C THR A 150 -3.04 5.94 -5.30
N TYR A 151 -1.87 6.60 -5.38
CA TYR A 151 -0.91 6.62 -4.26
C TYR A 151 -1.48 7.27 -3.00
N VAL A 152 -2.30 8.32 -3.12
CA VAL A 152 -2.98 8.93 -1.96
C VAL A 152 -3.90 7.92 -1.27
N ASN A 153 -4.63 7.11 -2.03
CA ASN A 153 -5.49 6.07 -1.46
C ASN A 153 -4.68 4.95 -0.78
N VAL A 154 -3.58 4.52 -1.40
CA VAL A 154 -2.65 3.54 -0.81
C VAL A 154 -2.09 4.05 0.52
N ILE A 155 -1.65 5.32 0.59
CA ILE A 155 -1.14 5.93 1.83
C ILE A 155 -2.21 5.95 2.92
N LYS A 156 -3.46 6.29 2.60
CA LYS A 156 -4.56 6.28 3.57
C LYS A 156 -4.81 4.87 4.11
N SER A 157 -4.81 3.85 3.25
CA SER A 157 -4.94 2.45 3.67
C SER A 157 -3.80 2.03 4.61
N HIS A 158 -2.55 2.39 4.26
CA HIS A 158 -1.37 2.10 5.08
C HIS A 158 -1.46 2.73 6.47
N ARG A 159 -2.00 3.95 6.58
CA ARG A 159 -2.16 4.63 7.87
C ARG A 159 -3.11 3.88 8.80
N VAL A 160 -4.23 3.39 8.30
CA VAL A 160 -5.22 2.63 9.08
C VAL A 160 -4.62 1.30 9.57
N LEU A 161 -3.93 0.59 8.68
CA LEU A 161 -3.30 -0.68 9.01
C LEU A 161 -2.18 -0.51 10.04
N ASN A 162 -1.34 0.52 9.87
CA ASN A 162 -0.28 0.83 10.82
C ASN A 162 -0.83 1.19 12.21
N ASN A 163 -1.93 1.94 12.29
CA ASN A 163 -2.58 2.26 13.55
C ASN A 163 -3.10 1.00 14.26
N THR A 164 -3.70 0.08 13.50
CA THR A 164 -4.18 -1.21 14.03
C THR A 164 -3.04 -2.06 14.59
N ARG A 165 -1.90 -2.11 13.88
CA ARG A 165 -0.70 -2.82 14.34
C ARG A 165 -0.10 -2.17 15.58
N GLY A 166 -0.06 -0.84 15.65
CA GLY A 166 0.37 -0.10 16.83
C GLY A 166 -0.47 -0.41 18.07
N ALA A 167 -1.80 -0.48 17.91
CA ALA A 167 -2.69 -0.87 19.00
C ALA A 167 -2.48 -2.31 19.47
N ALA A 168 -2.26 -3.26 18.54
CA ALA A 168 -1.94 -4.65 18.89
C ALA A 168 -0.59 -4.77 19.62
N PHE A 169 0.41 -3.98 19.22
CA PHE A 169 1.72 -3.94 19.87
C PHE A 169 1.63 -3.42 21.31
N ASN A 170 0.91 -2.31 21.52
CA ASN A 170 0.68 -1.79 22.88
C ASN A 170 -0.05 -2.81 23.77
N LYS A 171 -1.05 -3.53 23.23
CA LYS A 171 -1.72 -4.62 23.97
C LYS A 171 -0.75 -5.74 24.32
N ALA A 172 0.11 -6.17 23.39
CA ALA A 172 1.12 -7.18 23.65
C ALA A 172 2.05 -6.75 24.79
N LEU A 173 2.52 -5.50 24.80
CA LEU A 173 3.39 -4.97 25.86
C LEU A 173 2.71 -4.96 27.23
N VAL A 174 1.45 -4.51 27.30
CA VAL A 174 0.71 -4.48 28.58
C VAL A 174 0.49 -5.88 29.12
N VAL A 175 0.07 -6.83 28.28
CA VAL A 175 -0.14 -8.23 28.72
C VAL A 175 1.17 -8.88 29.14
N LEU A 176 2.26 -8.61 28.42
CA LEU A 176 3.58 -9.10 28.79
C LEU A 176 4.03 -8.58 30.16
N MET A 177 3.82 -7.28 30.43
CA MET A 177 4.12 -6.70 31.74
C MET A 177 3.35 -7.38 32.87
N TRP A 178 2.05 -7.62 32.69
CA TRP A 178 1.25 -8.38 33.65
C TRP A 178 1.75 -9.82 33.84
N SER A 179 2.13 -10.50 32.75
CA SER A 179 2.69 -11.84 32.80
C SER A 179 3.97 -11.89 33.65
N LEU A 180 4.85 -10.89 33.53
CA LEU A 180 6.07 -10.81 34.33
C LEU A 180 5.79 -10.56 35.82
N ILE A 181 4.78 -9.75 36.14
CA ILE A 181 4.32 -9.55 37.53
C ILE A 181 3.82 -10.86 38.12
N PHE A 182 3.04 -11.66 37.38
CA PHE A 182 2.60 -12.96 37.84
C PHE A 182 3.74 -13.95 38.06
N VAL A 183 4.80 -13.91 37.24
CA VAL A 183 6.02 -14.70 37.50
C VAL A 183 6.66 -14.29 38.83
N ALA A 184 6.74 -12.98 39.12
CA ALA A 184 7.28 -12.51 40.39
C ALA A 184 6.42 -12.97 41.58
N ILE A 185 5.10 -12.92 41.46
CA ILE A 185 4.18 -13.43 42.49
C ILE A 185 4.38 -14.94 42.68
N TYR A 186 4.44 -15.72 41.60
CA TYR A 186 4.66 -17.17 41.62
C TYR A 186 5.94 -17.55 42.38
N MET A 187 7.03 -16.82 42.15
CA MET A 187 8.31 -17.08 42.82
C MET A 187 8.27 -16.81 44.33
N ASN A 188 7.35 -15.96 44.79
CA ASN A 188 7.20 -15.59 46.20
C ASN A 188 6.06 -16.35 46.90
N LEU A 189 5.43 -17.33 46.24
CA LEU A 189 4.31 -18.14 46.72
C LEU A 189 4.73 -19.60 46.96
#